data_AF-A0A950FIV9-F1
#
_entry.id   AF-A0A950FIV9-F1
#
_cell.length_a   1.000
_cell.length_b   1.000
_cell.length_c   1.000
_cell.angle_alpha   90.00
_cell.angle_beta   90.00
_cell.angle_gamma   90.00
#
_symmetry.space_group_name_H-M   'P 1'
#
loop_
_entity.id
_entity.type
_entity.pdbx_description
1 polymer ?
#
loop_
_entity_poly.entity_id
_entity_poly.type
_entity_poly.pdbx_seq_one_letter_code
_entity_poly.pdbx_strand_id
1 'polypeptide(L)' 'MPIDLDKVKAAAIHIYGDMPGVEGIGIGDQSLRIYVRNPEVRQHLPQQFQGVPIDFVVTGDISTDW' A
#
# COMPACT_ATOMS: atom_id res chain seq x y z
N MET A 1 1.17 18.21 15.74
CA MET A 1 1.71 16.93 16.26
C MET A 1 2.33 16.19 15.08
N PRO A 2 3.46 15.50 15.26
CA PRO A 2 4.00 14.64 14.20
C PRO A 2 2.99 13.53 13.87
N ILE A 3 2.91 13.15 12.60
CA ILE A 3 2.06 12.04 12.15
C ILE A 3 2.65 10.73 12.69
N ASP A 4 1.79 9.91 13.27
CA ASP A 4 2.14 8.57 13.77
C ASP A 4 1.94 7.54 12.64
N LEU A 5 3.01 7.25 11.90
CA LEU A 5 2.97 6.36 10.74
C LEU A 5 2.58 4.93 11.08
N ASP A 6 2.87 4.46 12.30
CA ASP A 6 2.49 3.12 12.74
C ASP A 6 0.97 2.99 12.88
N LYS A 7 0.30 4.01 13.44
CA LYS A 7 -1.17 4.07 13.48
C LYS A 7 -1.79 4.18 12.09
N VAL A 8 -1.20 5.01 11.22
CA VAL A 8 -1.67 5.15 9.83
C VAL A 8 -1.55 3.81 9.08
N LYS A 9 -0.42 3.11 9.24
CA LYS A 9 -0.23 1.76 8.68
C LYS A 9 -1.26 0.77 9.22
N ALA A 10 -1.48 0.74 10.53
CA ALA A 10 -2.46 -0.17 11.13
C ALA A 10 -3.88 0.06 10.59
N ALA A 11 -4.29 1.33 10.45
CA ALA A 11 -5.56 1.67 9.84
C ALA A 11 -5.62 1.32 8.35
N ALA A 12 -4.54 1.51 7.60
CA ALA A 12 -4.47 1.12 6.20
C ALA A 12 -4.56 -0.40 6.01
N ILE A 13 -3.92 -1.19 6.88
CA ILE A 13 -4.06 -2.66 6.90
C ILE A 13 -5.51 -3.05 7.14
N HIS A 14 -6.20 -2.40 8.07
CA HIS A 14 -7.60 -2.72 8.36
C HIS A 14 -8.54 -2.43 7.18
N ILE A 15 -8.28 -1.39 6.38
CA ILE A 15 -9.16 -0.98 5.27
C ILE A 15 -8.79 -1.68 3.96
N TYR A 16 -7.50 -1.81 3.67
CA TYR A 16 -7.01 -2.24 2.35
C TYR A 16 -6.30 -3.60 2.38
N GLY A 17 -6.02 -4.18 3.55
CA GLY A 17 -5.22 -5.41 3.67
C GLY A 17 -5.84 -6.62 2.98
N ASP A 18 -7.17 -6.66 2.89
CA ASP A 18 -7.91 -7.74 2.21
C ASP A 18 -8.39 -7.34 0.80
N MET A 19 -7.99 -6.16 0.30
CA MET A 19 -8.38 -5.72 -1.05
C MET A 19 -7.70 -6.59 -2.11
N PRO A 20 -8.44 -7.17 -3.08
CA PRO A 20 -7.85 -7.96 -4.15
C PRO A 20 -6.74 -7.20 -4.90
N GLY A 21 -5.57 -7.81 -4.99
CA GLY A 21 -4.40 -7.24 -5.64
C GLY A 21 -3.55 -6.31 -4.76
N VAL A 22 -3.93 -6.06 -3.51
CA VAL A 22 -3.00 -5.55 -2.49
C VAL A 22 -2.26 -6.74 -1.89
N GLU A 23 -0.94 -6.72 -2.00
CA GLU A 23 -0.06 -7.81 -1.57
C GLU A 23 0.64 -7.50 -0.23
N GLY A 24 0.62 -6.24 0.20
CA GLY A 24 1.20 -5.84 1.46
C GLY A 24 1.14 -4.34 1.71
N ILE A 25 1.28 -3.95 2.99
CA ILE A 25 1.28 -2.55 3.42
C ILE A 25 2.42 -2.32 4.42
N GLY A 26 3.22 -1.30 4.16
CA GLY A 26 4.41 -0.96 4.93
C GLY A 26 4.61 0.54 5.10
N ILE A 27 5.76 0.90 5.66
CA ILE A 27 6.22 2.28 5.80
C ILE A 27 7.55 2.38 5.06
N GLY A 28 7.75 3.42 4.26
CA GLY A 28 9.02 3.72 3.60
C GLY A 28 9.18 5.23 3.47
N ASP A 29 10.38 5.78 3.62
CA ASP A 29 10.70 7.20 3.41
C ASP A 29 9.65 8.22 3.91
N GLN A 30 9.18 8.06 5.15
CA GLN A 30 8.15 8.91 5.78
C GLN A 30 6.76 8.87 5.12
N SER A 31 6.50 7.87 4.27
CA SER A 31 5.24 7.64 3.59
C SER A 31 4.65 6.27 3.94
N LEU A 32 3.35 6.13 3.65
CA LEU A 32 2.71 4.82 3.62
C LEU A 32 3.11 4.15 2.30
N ARG A 33 3.46 2.86 2.33
CA ARG A 33 3.79 2.09 1.13
C ARG A 33 2.77 0.99 0.93
N ILE A 34 2.17 0.91 -0.25
CA ILE A 34 1.24 -0.17 -0.62
C ILE A 34 1.84 -0.96 -1.77
N TYR A 35 2.00 -2.26 -1.54
CA TYR A 35 2.47 -3.22 -2.53
C TYR A 35 1.25 -3.75 -3.27
N VAL A 36 1.24 -3.60 -4.59
CA VAL A 36 0.14 -4.00 -5.45
C VAL A 36 0.62 -4.95 -6.53
N ARG A 37 -0.20 -5.94 -6.88
CA ARG A 37 0.13 -6.95 -7.89
C ARG A 37 0.41 -6.33 -9.25
N ASN A 38 -0.44 -5.39 -9.67
CA ASN A 38 -0.35 -4.74 -10.97
C ASN A 38 -0.72 -3.24 -10.87
N PRO A 39 -0.43 -2.44 -11.91
CA PRO A 39 -0.69 -1.00 -11.89
C PRO A 39 -2.18 -0.62 -11.81
N GLU A 40 -3.10 -1.49 -12.23
CA GLU A 40 -4.53 -1.20 -12.29
C GLU A 40 -5.14 -1.10 -10.89
N VAL A 41 -4.65 -1.90 -9.93
CA VAL A 41 -5.06 -1.83 -8.51
C VAL A 41 -4.88 -0.42 -7.94
N ARG A 42 -3.84 0.31 -8.39
CA ARG A 42 -3.57 1.70 -7.93
C ARG A 42 -4.71 2.66 -8.25
N GLN A 43 -5.48 2.41 -9.30
CA GLN A 43 -6.59 3.28 -9.71
C GLN A 43 -7.76 3.24 -8.73
N HIS A 44 -7.83 2.20 -7.90
CA HIS A 44 -8.86 2.01 -6.88
C HIS A 44 -8.43 2.52 -5.49
N LEU A 45 -7.20 3.01 -5.35
CA LEU A 45 -6.64 3.48 -4.09
C LEU A 45 -6.41 5.00 -4.14
N PRO A 46 -6.59 5.70 -3.01
CA PRO A 46 -6.30 7.13 -2.96
C PRO A 46 -4.78 7.37 -3.04
N GLN A 47 -4.38 8.56 -3.48
CA GLN A 47 -2.96 8.96 -3.51
C GLN A 47 -2.39 9.32 -2.12
N GLN A 48 -3.28 9.47 -1.12
CA GLN A 48 -2.93 9.76 0.26
C GLN A 48 -3.93 9.10 1.21
N PHE A 49 -3.49 8.77 2.42
CA PHE A 49 -4.33 8.20 3.46
C PHE A 49 -4.02 8.86 4.81
N GLN A 50 -5.05 9.39 5.47
CA GLN A 50 -4.93 10.17 6.71
C GLN A 50 -3.87 11.29 6.65
N GLY A 51 -3.75 11.94 5.49
CA GLY A 51 -2.78 13.02 5.27
C GLY A 51 -1.35 12.55 4.98
N VAL A 52 -1.11 11.24 4.87
CA VAL A 52 0.18 10.65 4.48
C VAL A 52 0.14 10.28 3.01
N PRO A 53 1.14 10.67 2.20
CA PRO A 53 1.24 10.23 0.82
C PRO A 53 1.40 8.71 0.74
N ILE A 54 0.81 8.11 -0.30
CA ILE A 54 0.96 6.68 -0.59
C ILE A 54 1.98 6.51 -1.71
N ASP A 55 3.01 5.73 -1.41
CA ASP A 55 3.95 5.19 -2.38
C ASP A 55 3.48 3.81 -2.84
N PHE A 56 3.29 3.62 -4.14
CA PHE A 56 2.81 2.36 -4.70
C PHE A 56 3.96 1.57 -5.32
N VAL A 57 4.19 0.36 -4.81
CA VAL A 57 5.17 -0.57 -5.38
C VAL A 57 4.43 -1.67 -6.13
N VAL A 58 4.67 -1.78 -7.44
CA VAL A 58 4.13 -2.91 -8.22
C VAL A 58 5.08 -4.09 -8.06
N THR A 59 4.59 -5.19 -7.51
CA THR A 59 5.40 -6.39 -7.25
C THR A 59 5.41 -7.36 -8.44
N GLY A 60 4.40 -7.30 -9.30
CA GLY A 60 4.21 -8.26 -10.40
C GLY A 60 3.83 -9.65 -9.89
N ASP A 61 3.54 -10.56 -10.84
CA ASP A 61 3.41 -11.99 -10.56
C ASP A 61 4.76 -12.67 -10.75
N ILE A 62 5.26 -13.35 -9.72
CA ILE A 62 6.41 -14.25 -9.86
C ILE A 62 5.85 -15.61 -10.26
N SER A 63 5.87 -15.93 -11.57
CA SER A 63 5.65 -17.30 -12.04
C SER A 63 7.00 -18.03 -12.17
N THR A 64 7.04 -19.27 -11.70
CA THR A 64 8.17 -20.20 -11.88
C THR A 64 7.96 -21.15 -13.06
N ASP A 65 7.06 -20.84 -13.99
CA ASP A 65 6.86 -21.65 -15.19
C ASP A 65 8.08 -21.51 -16.10
N TRP A 66 8.94 -22.53 -16.08
CA TRP A 66 10.10 -22.72 -16.96
C TRP A 66 9.72 -23.53 -18.20
#